data_AF-A0AB34P6V8-F1
#
_entry.id   AF-A0AB34P6V8-F1
#
_cell.length_a   1.000
_cell.length_b   1.000
_cell.length_c   1.000
_cell.angle_alpha   90.00
_cell.angle_beta   90.00
_cell.angle_gamma   90.00
#
_symmetry.space_group_name_H-M   'P 1'
#
loop_
_entity.id
_entity.type
_entity.pdbx_description
1 polymer ?
#
loop_
_entity_poly.entity_id
_entity_poly.type
_entity_poly.pdbx_seq_one_letter_code
_entity_poly.pdbx_strand_id
1 'polypeptide(L)'
;MAVSARALHRLAPPALLMACVVLACLVLAWVPAAHAQVQDSQEYLKRMDSDGDGRVSHDEYVAWMSYAFDQRDADHDGVLQGEELPGRRGKPITRTAHRASLIERFARQDANGDGYLSARELLAPPR
;
A
#
# COMPACT_ATOMS: atom_id res chain seq x y z
N MET A 1 -38.36 -81.47 -6.90
CA MET A 1 -38.03 -80.18 -6.25
C MET A 1 -37.69 -79.21 -7.39
N ALA A 2 -38.60 -78.50 -8.08
CA ALA A 2 -39.58 -77.48 -7.66
C ALA A 2 -38.90 -76.44 -6.72
N VAL A 3 -38.78 -75.13 -6.96
CA VAL A 3 -39.50 -74.08 -7.75
C VAL A 3 -38.49 -72.91 -7.98
N SER A 4 -38.36 -72.31 -9.19
CA SER A 4 -38.79 -70.92 -9.58
C SER A 4 -38.67 -69.82 -8.48
N ALA A 5 -38.35 -68.53 -8.68
CA ALA A 5 -38.34 -67.64 -9.84
C ALA A 5 -37.72 -66.26 -9.45
N ARG A 6 -37.37 -65.45 -10.47
CA ARG A 6 -37.60 -64.00 -10.63
C ARG A 6 -37.17 -63.04 -9.50
N ALA A 7 -36.19 -62.17 -9.73
CA ALA A 7 -36.27 -60.88 -10.45
C ALA A 7 -36.55 -59.67 -9.52
N LEU A 8 -35.99 -58.53 -9.96
CA LEU A 8 -36.37 -57.13 -9.69
C LEU A 8 -35.54 -56.35 -8.66
N HIS A 9 -34.79 -55.41 -9.23
CA HIS A 9 -34.38 -54.09 -8.76
C HIS A 9 -34.98 -53.61 -7.43
N ARG A 10 -34.12 -53.09 -6.55
CA ARG A 10 -34.46 -51.94 -5.70
C ARG A 10 -33.34 -50.90 -5.78
N LEU A 11 -33.82 -49.67 -5.97
CA LEU A 11 -33.08 -48.45 -6.26
C LEU A 11 -32.30 -47.94 -5.02
N ALA A 12 -31.30 -47.09 -5.29
CA ALA A 12 -30.39 -46.44 -4.34
C ALA A 12 -31.07 -45.58 -3.25
N PRO A 13 -30.29 -44.93 -2.37
CA PRO A 13 -30.31 -43.47 -2.52
C PRO A 13 -28.95 -42.85 -2.87
N PRO A 14 -28.95 -41.85 -3.77
CA PRO A 14 -27.78 -41.13 -4.27
C PRO A 14 -27.33 -40.05 -3.26
N ALA A 15 -27.09 -40.42 -2.00
CA ALA A 15 -26.78 -39.44 -0.96
C ALA A 15 -25.28 -39.20 -0.78
N LEU A 16 -24.41 -40.13 -1.21
CA LEU A 16 -22.98 -40.04 -0.86
C LEU A 16 -22.15 -39.18 -1.82
N LEU A 17 -22.61 -38.94 -3.05
CA LEU A 17 -21.88 -38.14 -4.05
C LEU A 17 -22.12 -36.62 -3.92
N MET A 18 -23.18 -36.20 -3.21
CA MET A 18 -23.47 -34.77 -2.96
C MET A 18 -22.72 -34.19 -1.75
N ALA A 19 -21.94 -34.98 -1.01
CA ALA A 19 -21.19 -34.49 0.15
C ALA A 19 -19.87 -33.79 -0.23
N CYS A 20 -19.28 -34.12 -1.39
CA CYS A 20 -18.00 -33.53 -1.82
C CYS A 20 -18.14 -32.19 -2.55
N VAL A 21 -19.29 -31.89 -3.16
CA VAL A 21 -19.45 -30.63 -3.92
C VAL A 21 -19.80 -29.44 -3.00
N VAL A 22 -20.45 -29.68 -1.85
CA VAL A 22 -20.78 -28.60 -0.91
C VAL A 22 -19.56 -28.14 -0.10
N LEU A 23 -18.57 -29.00 0.11
CA LEU A 23 -17.34 -28.64 0.83
C LEU A 23 -16.38 -27.78 -0.02
N ALA A 24 -16.46 -27.87 -1.35
CA ALA A 24 -15.65 -27.05 -2.26
C ALA A 24 -16.18 -25.62 -2.46
N CYS A 25 -17.48 -25.38 -2.22
CA CYS A 25 -18.08 -24.05 -2.37
C CYS A 25 -18.03 -23.17 -1.11
N LEU A 26 -17.67 -23.71 0.05
CA LEU A 26 -17.62 -22.97 1.32
C LEU A 26 -16.29 -22.28 1.63
N VAL A 27 -15.27 -22.43 0.77
CA VAL A 27 -13.93 -21.82 0.97
C VAL A 27 -13.74 -20.51 0.16
N LEU A 28 -14.70 -20.13 -0.69
CA LEU A 28 -14.52 -19.03 -1.67
C LEU A 28 -15.15 -17.67 -1.29
N ALA A 29 -15.77 -17.53 -0.12
CA ALA A 29 -16.55 -16.33 0.18
C ALA A 29 -15.87 -15.30 1.09
N TRP A 30 -14.65 -15.54 1.58
CA TRP A 30 -13.98 -14.63 2.53
C TRP A 30 -12.56 -14.26 2.05
N VAL A 31 -12.47 -13.29 1.14
CA VAL A 31 -11.25 -12.47 0.98
C VAL A 31 -11.62 -11.01 1.27
N PRO A 32 -11.65 -10.58 2.54
CA PRO A 32 -11.87 -9.18 2.85
C PRO A 32 -10.56 -8.36 2.73
N ALA A 33 -10.71 -7.10 2.32
CA ALA A 33 -9.82 -5.95 2.61
C ALA A 33 -8.42 -5.79 1.95
N ALA A 34 -7.86 -6.76 1.21
CA ALA A 34 -6.52 -6.58 0.62
C ALA A 34 -6.44 -5.50 -0.49
N HIS A 35 -7.56 -5.15 -1.14
CA HIS A 35 -7.56 -4.22 -2.27
C HIS A 35 -7.56 -2.73 -1.90
N ALA A 36 -8.01 -2.37 -0.70
CA ALA A 36 -8.14 -0.95 -0.31
C ALA A 36 -6.77 -0.31 -0.03
N GLN A 37 -5.86 -1.02 0.65
CA GLN A 37 -4.55 -0.50 1.01
C GLN A 37 -3.60 -0.38 -0.20
N VAL A 38 -3.78 -1.24 -1.21
CA VAL A 38 -2.95 -1.21 -2.42
C VAL A 38 -3.30 -0.03 -3.32
N GLN A 39 -4.59 0.32 -3.43
CA GLN A 39 -5.03 1.44 -4.27
C GLN A 39 -4.46 2.78 -3.79
N ASP A 40 -4.49 3.04 -2.48
CA ASP A 40 -3.96 4.27 -1.88
C ASP A 40 -2.44 4.39 -2.05
N SER A 41 -1.72 3.26 -1.89
CA SER A 41 -0.26 3.18 -2.09
C SER A 41 0.19 3.57 -3.49
N GLN A 42 -0.56 3.11 -4.50
CA GLN A 42 -0.24 3.31 -5.90
C GLN A 42 -0.56 4.73 -6.34
N GLU A 43 -1.66 5.30 -5.84
CA GLU A 43 -2.02 6.69 -6.09
C GLU A 43 -1.01 7.65 -5.43
N TYR A 44 -0.56 7.35 -4.21
CA TYR A 44 0.46 8.13 -3.53
C TYR A 44 1.81 8.07 -4.26
N LEU A 45 2.24 6.88 -4.70
CA LEU A 45 3.45 6.71 -5.49
C LEU A 45 3.38 7.51 -6.79
N LYS A 46 2.30 7.37 -7.56
CA LYS A 46 2.11 8.07 -8.86
C LYS A 46 2.17 9.59 -8.77
N ARG A 47 1.90 10.16 -7.59
CA ARG A 47 1.99 11.61 -7.37
C ARG A 47 3.44 12.08 -7.22
N MET A 48 4.32 11.21 -6.73
CA MET A 48 5.74 11.50 -6.53
C MET A 48 6.60 11.06 -7.72
N ASP A 49 6.31 9.89 -8.26
CA ASP A 49 6.95 9.28 -9.42
C ASP A 49 6.66 10.13 -10.67
N SER A 50 7.59 11.03 -10.97
CA SER A 50 7.45 12.03 -12.03
C SER A 50 7.94 11.50 -13.37
N ASP A 51 8.88 10.56 -13.36
CA ASP A 51 9.40 9.91 -14.57
C ASP A 51 8.62 8.65 -14.97
N GLY A 52 7.77 8.12 -14.08
CA GLY A 52 6.87 7.01 -14.33
C GLY A 52 7.53 5.64 -14.30
N ASP A 53 8.68 5.50 -13.62
CA ASP A 53 9.42 4.25 -13.54
C ASP A 53 8.90 3.28 -12.46
N GLY A 54 7.87 3.68 -11.71
CA GLY A 54 7.16 2.87 -10.74
C GLY A 54 7.80 2.84 -9.35
N ARG A 55 8.76 3.74 -9.09
CA ARG A 55 9.44 3.96 -7.81
C ARG A 55 9.72 5.45 -7.66
N VAL A 56 10.24 5.86 -6.50
CA VAL A 56 10.53 7.27 -6.23
C VAL A 56 12.01 7.44 -5.97
N SER A 57 12.68 8.20 -6.83
CA SER A 57 14.08 8.56 -6.64
C SER A 57 14.25 9.58 -5.51
N HIS A 58 15.48 9.74 -5.04
CA HIS A 58 15.84 10.75 -4.06
C HIS A 58 15.40 12.17 -4.48
N ASP A 59 15.62 12.54 -5.73
CA ASP A 59 15.35 13.89 -6.21
C ASP A 59 13.85 14.14 -6.33
N GLU A 60 13.07 13.15 -6.76
CA GLU A 60 11.60 13.21 -6.77
C GLU A 60 11.02 13.31 -5.35
N TYR A 61 11.56 12.53 -4.41
CA TYR A 61 11.16 12.59 -3.01
C TYR A 61 11.42 13.98 -2.41
N VAL A 62 12.61 14.54 -2.64
CA VAL A 62 12.98 15.86 -2.13
C VAL A 62 12.14 16.95 -2.80
N ALA A 63 11.92 16.89 -4.11
CA ALA A 63 11.11 17.86 -4.84
C ALA A 63 9.67 17.87 -4.32
N TRP A 64 9.05 16.69 -4.19
CA TRP A 64 7.68 16.56 -3.73
C TRP A 64 7.51 17.03 -2.28
N MET A 65 8.43 16.65 -1.39
CA MET A 65 8.36 17.06 0.02
C MET A 65 8.71 18.52 0.24
N SER A 66 9.56 19.12 -0.62
CA SER A 66 9.90 20.54 -0.55
C SER A 66 8.76 21.45 -1.05
N TYR A 67 7.81 20.93 -1.84
CA TYR A 67 6.69 21.72 -2.34
C TYR A 67 5.91 22.44 -1.22
N ALA A 68 5.66 21.75 -0.10
CA ALA A 68 4.96 22.36 1.04
C ALA A 68 5.80 23.42 1.78
N PHE A 69 7.14 23.31 1.71
CA PHE A 69 8.06 24.33 2.22
C PHE A 69 7.99 25.56 1.34
N ASP A 70 8.17 25.39 0.02
CA ASP A 70 8.18 26.48 -0.95
C ASP A 70 6.84 27.24 -0.98
N GLN A 71 5.72 26.56 -0.70
CA GLN A 71 4.40 27.19 -0.60
C GLN A 71 4.17 28.01 0.69
N ARG A 72 5.01 27.82 1.70
CA ARG A 72 4.92 28.56 2.98
C ARG A 72 5.96 29.65 3.12
N ASP A 73 7.09 29.48 2.46
CA ASP A 73 8.19 30.44 2.36
C ASP A 73 7.75 31.58 1.43
N ALA A 74 6.97 32.49 1.98
CA ALA A 74 6.23 33.50 1.22
C ALA A 74 7.12 34.68 0.83
N ASP A 75 8.16 34.95 1.61
CA ASP A 75 9.19 35.94 1.29
C ASP A 75 10.37 35.33 0.51
N HIS A 76 10.39 34.01 0.33
CA HIS A 76 11.42 33.27 -0.41
C HIS A 76 12.83 33.45 0.15
N ASP A 77 12.95 33.67 1.46
CA ASP A 77 14.23 33.80 2.16
C ASP A 77 14.88 32.43 2.46
N GLY A 78 14.14 31.34 2.23
CA GLY A 78 14.60 29.97 2.46
C GLY A 78 14.50 29.54 3.92
N VAL A 79 13.72 30.24 4.75
CA VAL A 79 13.58 29.99 6.19
C VAL A 79 12.13 30.19 6.63
N LEU A 80 11.42 29.12 6.94
CA LEU A 80 10.09 29.25 7.52
C LEU A 80 10.18 29.78 8.95
N GLN A 81 9.60 30.95 9.19
CA GLN A 81 9.58 31.60 10.50
C GLN A 81 8.29 32.37 10.78
N GLY A 82 8.03 32.66 12.05
CA GLY A 82 6.88 33.48 12.46
C GLY A 82 5.54 32.95 11.94
N GLU A 83 4.93 33.68 11.01
CA GLU A 83 3.62 33.35 10.44
C GLU A 83 3.65 32.19 9.43
N GLU A 84 4.82 31.89 8.87
CA GLU A 84 5.02 30.84 7.86
C GLU A 84 5.11 29.45 8.49
N LEU A 85 5.38 29.39 9.80
CA LEU A 85 5.43 28.14 10.53
C LEU A 85 4.03 27.51 10.66
N PRO A 86 3.94 26.17 10.60
CA PRO A 86 2.70 25.48 10.94
C PRO A 86 2.26 25.84 12.36
N GLY A 87 1.09 26.46 12.50
CA GLY A 87 0.57 26.91 13.80
C GLY A 87 1.23 28.18 14.35
N ARG A 88 2.01 28.92 13.54
CA ARG A 88 2.65 30.21 13.87
C ARG A 88 3.56 30.18 15.09
N ARG A 89 4.10 29.00 15.42
CA ARG A 89 4.93 28.77 16.62
C ARG A 89 6.02 27.76 16.30
N GLY A 90 7.20 27.95 16.87
CA GLY A 90 8.32 27.03 16.73
C GLY A 90 9.64 27.73 16.48
N LYS A 91 10.67 26.93 16.25
CA LYS A 91 11.99 27.39 15.81
C LYS A 91 11.97 27.60 14.30
N PRO A 92 12.74 28.56 13.76
CA PRO A 92 12.90 28.70 12.32
C PRO A 92 13.37 27.39 11.68
N ILE A 93 12.78 27.04 10.54
CA ILE A 93 13.17 25.86 9.77
C ILE A 93 13.82 26.34 8.49
N THR A 94 15.14 26.18 8.39
CA THR A 94 15.87 26.53 7.17
C THR A 94 15.64 25.47 6.10
N ARG A 95 15.66 25.87 4.84
CA ARG A 95 15.56 24.96 3.69
C ARG A 95 16.65 23.89 3.71
N THR A 96 17.87 24.25 4.12
CA THR A 96 18.99 23.32 4.27
C THR A 96 18.70 22.26 5.33
N ALA A 97 18.21 22.67 6.50
CA ALA A 97 17.85 21.73 7.57
C ALA A 97 16.66 20.85 7.16
N HIS A 98 15.67 21.43 6.48
CA HIS A 98 14.53 20.69 5.93
C HIS A 98 15.00 19.62 4.95
N ARG A 99 15.80 20.00 3.95
CA ARG A 99 16.36 19.05 2.97
C ARG A 99 17.19 17.95 3.63
N ALA A 100 18.06 18.29 4.59
CA ALA A 100 18.82 17.30 5.33
C ALA A 100 17.91 16.29 6.05
N SER A 101 16.82 16.76 6.66
CA SER A 101 15.85 15.89 7.32
C SER A 101 15.11 14.97 6.33
N LEU A 102 14.85 15.44 5.10
CA LEU A 102 14.22 14.63 4.05
C LEU A 102 15.17 13.54 3.55
N ILE A 103 16.44 13.87 3.34
CA ILE A 103 17.49 12.92 2.95
C ILE A 103 17.61 11.80 4.00
N GLU A 104 17.66 12.18 5.27
CA GLU A 104 17.76 11.21 6.36
C GLU A 104 16.51 10.31 6.47
N ARG A 105 15.32 10.86 6.21
CA ARG A 105 14.07 10.08 6.14
C ARG A 105 14.09 9.12 4.97
N PHE A 106 14.48 9.58 3.78
CA PHE A 106 14.62 8.76 2.60
C PHE A 106 15.54 7.57 2.89
N ALA A 107 16.74 7.81 3.44
CA ALA A 107 17.71 6.76 3.75
C ALA A 107 17.21 5.74 4.79
N ARG A 108 16.35 6.15 5.73
CA ARG A 108 15.70 5.22 6.68
C ARG A 108 14.63 4.36 6.02
N GLN A 109 14.02 4.87 4.96
CA GLN A 109 12.86 4.27 4.32
C GLN A 109 13.27 3.36 3.16
N ASP A 110 14.39 3.67 2.51
CA ASP A 110 15.11 2.81 1.57
C ASP A 110 15.71 1.60 2.32
N ALA A 111 14.87 0.59 2.52
CA ALA A 111 15.18 -0.55 3.38
C ALA A 111 16.05 -1.58 2.67
N ASN A 112 15.96 -1.65 1.35
CA ASN A 112 16.78 -2.54 0.52
C ASN A 112 18.10 -1.88 0.06
N GLY A 113 18.25 -0.56 0.21
CA GLY A 113 19.47 0.19 -0.09
C GLY A 113 19.71 0.36 -1.59
N ASP A 114 18.66 0.35 -2.41
CA ASP A 114 18.78 0.44 -3.87
C ASP A 114 18.79 1.88 -4.40
N GLY A 115 18.61 2.88 -3.52
CA GLY A 115 18.58 4.30 -3.87
C GLY A 115 17.22 4.80 -4.34
N TYR A 116 16.16 4.00 -4.20
CA TYR A 116 14.78 4.33 -4.55
C TYR A 116 13.81 3.91 -3.43
N LEU A 117 12.62 4.50 -3.42
CA LEU A 117 11.52 4.04 -2.57
C LEU A 117 10.46 3.36 -3.42
N SER A 118 10.23 2.08 -3.16
CA SER A 118 9.07 1.36 -3.69
C SER A 118 7.77 1.83 -3.00
N ALA A 119 6.61 1.52 -3.60
CA ALA A 119 5.30 1.77 -2.97
C ALA A 119 5.20 1.17 -1.55
N ARG A 120 5.85 0.01 -1.35
CA ARG A 120 5.86 -0.67 -0.06
C ARG A 120 6.71 0.07 0.96
N GLU A 121 7.85 0.60 0.55
CA GLU A 121 8.74 1.37 1.43
C GLU A 121 8.13 2.73 1.77
N LEU A 122 7.51 3.40 0.79
CA LEU A 122 6.79 4.67 0.99
C LEU A 122 5.69 4.60 2.06
N LEU A 123 5.01 3.46 2.17
CA LEU A 123 3.95 3.24 3.16
C LEU A 123 4.43 2.56 4.44
N ALA A 124 5.70 2.15 4.51
CA ALA A 124 6.20 1.54 5.72
C ALA A 124 6.13 2.55 6.88
N PRO A 125 5.60 2.16 8.05
CA PRO A 125 5.62 3.04 9.21
C PRO A 125 7.08 3.36 9.56
N PRO A 126 7.37 4.59 10.04
CA PRO A 126 8.71 4.95 10.48
C PRO A 126 9.17 3.96 11.56
N ARG A 127 10.37 3.41 11.40
CA ARG A 127 11.00 2.48 12.34
C ARG A 127 11.81 3.20 13.40
#